data_AF-A0A432HWR0-F1
#
_entry.id   AF-A0A432HWR0-F1
#
_cell.length_a   1.000
_cell.length_b   1.000
_cell.length_c   1.000
_cell.angle_alpha   90.00
_cell.angle_beta   90.00
_cell.angle_gamma   90.00
#
_symmetry.space_group_name_H-M   'P 1'
#
loop_
_entity.id
_entity.type
_entity.pdbx_description
1 polymer ?
#
loop_
_entity_poly.entity_id
_entity_poly.type
_entity_poly.pdbx_seq_one_letter_code
_entity_poly.pdbx_strand_id
1 'polypeptide(L)' 'MAYVKYLRDGEIPADDQVDDRDNILRIHGVHSAVMRPHFTLYRVLMHGPGPLTRVQRELIAVAVSVRNGCHY' A
#
# COMPACT_ATOMS: atom_id res chain seq x y z
N MET A 1 3.53 9.83 -8.34
CA MET A 1 2.31 10.66 -8.19
C MET A 1 1.23 10.10 -9.09
N ALA A 2 -0.03 10.07 -8.65
CA ALA A 2 -1.13 9.59 -9.47
C ALA A 2 -1.81 10.71 -10.27
N TYR A 3 -2.65 10.33 -11.23
CA TYR A 3 -3.45 11.24 -12.05
C TYR A 3 -4.75 11.69 -11.36
N VAL A 4 -4.94 11.36 -10.08
CA VAL A 4 -6.08 11.78 -9.26
C VAL A 4 -5.62 12.71 -8.15
N LYS A 5 -6.50 13.64 -7.75
CA LYS A 5 -6.22 14.57 -6.66
C LYS A 5 -6.20 13.82 -5.33
N TYR A 6 -5.12 13.99 -4.56
CA TYR A 6 -5.02 13.43 -3.22
C TYR A 6 -5.81 14.29 -2.24
N LEU A 7 -6.45 13.64 -1.28
CA LEU A 7 -7.05 14.32 -0.14
C LEU A 7 -5.96 14.74 0.86
N ARG A 8 -6.25 15.79 1.63
CA ARG A 8 -5.44 16.19 2.79
C ARG A 8 -5.81 15.32 3.98
N ASP A 9 -4.89 15.17 4.93
CA ASP A 9 -5.06 14.27 6.09
C ASP A 9 -6.35 14.52 6.88
N GLY A 10 -6.71 15.79 7.09
CA GLY A 10 -7.94 16.17 7.79
C GLY A 10 -9.24 15.89 7.03
N GLU A 11 -9.15 15.46 5.77
CA GLU A 11 -10.31 15.10 4.93
C GLU A 11 -10.61 13.59 4.95
N ILE A 12 -9.72 12.78 5.54
CA ILE A 12 -9.87 11.32 5.68
C ILE A 12 -10.44 11.00 7.07
N PRO A 13 -11.49 10.16 7.21
CA PRO A 13 -12.00 9.73 8.50
C PRO A 13 -10.89 9.12 9.38
N ALA A 14 -10.85 9.48 10.66
CA ALA A 14 -9.79 9.05 11.58
C ALA A 14 -9.62 7.52 11.63
N ASP A 15 -10.72 6.78 11.57
CA ASP A 15 -10.71 5.32 11.59
C ASP A 15 -10.08 4.70 10.35
N ASP A 16 -10.00 5.42 9.23
CA ASP A 16 -9.41 4.93 7.99
C ASP A 16 -7.90 5.27 7.86
N GLN A 17 -7.42 6.24 8.65
CA GLN A 17 -6.04 6.73 8.56
C GLN A 17 -5.01 5.69 8.99
N VAL A 18 -3.86 5.70 8.32
CA VAL A 18 -2.71 4.83 8.62
C VAL A 18 -1.43 5.66 8.73
N ASP A 19 -0.48 5.21 9.55
CA ASP A 19 0.81 5.87 9.77
C ASP A 19 1.84 5.48 8.70
N ASP A 20 1.46 5.67 7.44
CA ASP A 20 2.33 5.45 6.29
C ASP A 20 1.94 6.46 5.20
N ARG A 21 2.95 7.17 4.72
CA ARG A 21 2.81 8.34 3.84
C ARG A 21 3.20 8.03 2.40
N ASP A 22 3.43 6.77 2.07
CA ASP A 22 3.69 6.34 0.70
C ASP A 22 2.51 6.68 -0.20
N ASN A 23 2.81 7.03 -1.46
CA ASN A 23 1.79 7.50 -2.39
C ASN A 23 0.72 6.42 -2.67
N ILE A 24 1.06 5.13 -2.53
CA ILE A 24 0.13 4.00 -2.69
C ILE A 24 -0.94 3.98 -1.59
N LEU A 25 -0.65 4.49 -0.39
CA LEU A 25 -1.67 4.63 0.65
C LEU A 25 -2.41 5.95 0.53
N ARG A 26 -1.71 7.04 0.21
CA ARG A 26 -2.34 8.35 0.03
C ARG A 26 -3.40 8.36 -1.08
N ILE A 27 -3.18 7.62 -2.17
CA ILE A 27 -4.16 7.53 -3.26
C ILE A 27 -5.48 6.88 -2.78
N HIS A 28 -5.46 6.00 -1.78
CA HIS A 28 -6.68 5.41 -1.22
C HIS A 28 -7.56 6.44 -0.49
N GLY A 29 -7.07 7.65 -0.21
CA GLY A 29 -7.89 8.71 0.39
C GLY A 29 -9.17 9.01 -0.39
N VAL A 30 -9.17 8.85 -1.72
CA VAL A 30 -10.37 9.04 -2.56
C VAL A 30 -11.49 8.03 -2.27
N HIS A 31 -11.16 6.90 -1.65
CA HIS A 31 -12.09 5.89 -1.15
C HIS A 31 -11.53 5.30 0.17
N SER A 32 -11.53 6.12 1.22
CA SER A 32 -10.76 5.85 2.45
C SER A 32 -11.05 4.52 3.14
N ALA A 33 -12.27 3.98 2.99
CA ALA A 33 -12.68 2.71 3.58
C ALA A 33 -11.78 1.51 3.19
N VAL A 34 -11.04 1.59 2.08
CA VAL A 34 -10.08 0.54 1.68
C VAL A 34 -8.65 0.77 2.15
N MET A 35 -8.33 1.95 2.70
CA MET A 35 -6.97 2.32 3.09
C MET A 35 -6.42 1.41 4.19
N ARG A 36 -7.11 1.32 5.34
CA ARG A 36 -6.70 0.45 6.44
C ARG A 36 -6.68 -1.04 6.05
N PRO A 37 -7.71 -1.60 5.37
CA PRO A 37 -7.65 -2.98 4.89
C PRO A 37 -6.45 -3.27 3.99
N HIS A 38 -6.13 -2.39 3.03
CA HIS A 38 -4.98 -2.55 2.15
C HIS A 38 -3.66 -2.54 2.95
N PHE A 39 -3.48 -1.57 3.83
CA PHE A 39 -2.30 -1.46 4.70
C PHE A 39 -2.12 -2.71 5.56
N THR A 40 -3.19 -3.18 6.21
CA THR A 40 -3.15 -4.38 7.05
C THR A 40 -2.78 -5.61 6.23
N LEU A 41 -3.40 -5.80 5.06
CA LEU A 41 -3.07 -6.92 4.17
C LEU A 41 -1.57 -6.90 3.79
N TYR A 42 -1.07 -5.75 3.35
CA TYR A 42 0.33 -5.59 2.97
C TYR A 42 1.26 -5.92 4.15
N ARG A 43 0.97 -5.40 5.36
CA ARG A 43 1.79 -5.67 6.54
C ARG A 43 1.80 -7.14 6.93
N VAL A 44 0.64 -7.80 6.90
CA VAL A 44 0.54 -9.24 7.22
C VAL A 44 1.34 -10.05 6.20
N LEU A 45 1.13 -9.82 4.91
CA LEU A 45 1.79 -10.59 3.85
C LEU A 45 3.28 -10.34 3.77
N MET A 46 3.73 -9.10 3.97
CA MET A 46 5.13 -8.74 3.73
C MET A 46 5.98 -8.78 5.00
N HIS A 47 5.44 -8.41 6.17
CA HIS A 47 6.19 -8.33 7.44
C HIS A 47 5.81 -9.42 8.45
N GLY A 48 4.69 -10.12 8.26
CA GLY A 48 4.25 -11.19 9.15
C GLY A 48 5.13 -12.45 9.07
N PRO A 49 5.10 -13.32 10.09
CA PRO A 49 5.80 -14.59 10.07
C PRO A 49 5.29 -15.48 8.93
N GLY A 50 6.17 -16.29 8.36
CA GLY A 50 5.80 -17.20 7.26
C GLY A 50 7.02 -17.94 6.71
N PRO A 51 6.80 -18.91 5.80
CA PRO A 51 7.86 -19.76 5.26
C PRO A 51 8.82 -19.02 4.31
N LEU A 52 8.42 -17.84 3.82
CA LEU A 52 9.26 -16.99 2.97
C LEU A 52 9.89 -15.87 3.79
N THR A 53 11.20 -15.68 3.62
CA THR A 53 11.94 -14.52 4.12
C THR A 53 11.45 -13.22 3.49
N ARG A 54 11.75 -12.07 4.11
CA ARG A 54 11.40 -10.77 3.52
C ARG A 54 12.00 -10.58 2.13
N VAL A 55 13.26 -10.96 1.95
CA VAL A 55 13.97 -10.85 0.67
C VAL A 55 13.27 -11.65 -0.43
N GLN A 56 12.80 -12.87 -0.13
CA GLN A 56 12.07 -13.68 -1.12
C GLN A 56 10.73 -13.06 -1.51
N ARG A 57 10.01 -12.45 -0.55
CA ARG A 57 8.74 -11.76 -0.84
C ARG A 57 8.96 -10.54 -1.73
N GLU A 58 10.00 -9.75 -1.45
CA GLU A 58 10.39 -8.61 -2.31
C GLU A 58 10.86 -9.06 -3.69
N LEU A 59 11.59 -10.18 -3.80
CA LEU A 59 11.98 -10.74 -5.09
C LEU A 59 10.76 -11.05 -5.96
N ILE A 60 9.71 -11.64 -5.37
CA ILE A 60 8.43 -11.89 -6.07
C ILE A 60 7.78 -10.56 -6.47
N ALA A 61 7.71 -9.59 -5.55
CA ALA A 61 7.12 -8.27 -5.83
C ALA A 61 7.81 -7.59 -7.02
N VAL A 62 9.14 -7.52 -7.03
CA VAL A 62 9.92 -6.92 -8.12
C VAL A 62 9.72 -7.68 -9.43
N ALA A 63 9.78 -9.02 -9.41
CA ALA A 63 9.61 -9.83 -10.62
C ALA A 63 8.22 -9.61 -11.27
N VAL A 64 7.17 -9.55 -10.45
CA VAL A 64 5.79 -9.27 -10.91
C VAL A 64 5.66 -7.83 -11.43
N SER A 65 6.21 -6.84 -10.73
CA SER A 65 6.18 -5.43 -11.15
C SER A 65 6.87 -5.22 -12.50
N VAL A 66 8.07 -5.78 -12.68
CA VAL A 66 8.81 -5.73 -13.95
C VAL A 66 8.00 -6.41 -15.06
N ARG A 67 7.43 -7.60 -14.80
CA ARG A 67 6.65 -8.32 -15.80
C ARG A 67 5.41 -7.56 -16.27
N ASN A 68 4.83 -6.76 -15.37
CA ASN A 68 3.64 -5.94 -15.63
C ASN A 68 3.95 -4.51 -16.08
N GLY A 69 5.22 -4.11 -16.17
CA GLY A 69 5.59 -2.72 -16.47
C GLY A 69 5.09 -1.73 -15.40
N CYS A 70 4.93 -2.17 -14.15
CA CYS A 70 4.49 -1.32 -13.06
C CYS A 70 5.68 -0.49 -12.55
N HIS A 71 5.65 0.81 -12.83
CA HIS A 71 6.77 1.72 -12.55
C HIS A 71 6.88 2.22 -11.10
N TYR A 72 5.73 2.38 -10.43
CA TYR A 72 5.68 2.85 -9.04
C TYR A 72 6.57 2.01 -8.13
#